data_AF-A3ZN70-F1
#
_entry.id   AF-A3ZN70-F1
#
_cell.length_a   1.000
_cell.length_b   1.000
_cell.length_c   1.000
_cell.angle_alpha   90.00
_cell.angle_beta   90.00
_cell.angle_gamma   90.00
#
_symmetry.space_group_name_H-M   'P 1'
#
loop_
_entity.id
_entity.type
_entity.pdbx_description
1 polymer ?
#
loop_
_entity_poly.entity_id
_entity_poly.type
_entity_poly.pdbx_seq_one_letter_code
_entity_poly.pdbx_strand_id
1 'polypeptide(L)'
;MLLQRMVTLQERQAELLEEMLQQQISQQKQRQSELAAWRKANPQLADKCRKAAEALSKVHTEFLGSIADEIDDSGEDMADSEFMLNEFVDRFGPRIAHLNGVLQMLAQLGSPHPPAK
;
A
#
# COMPACT_ATOMS: atom_id res chain seq x y z
N MET A 1 6.68 25.34 38.28
CA MET A 1 6.97 23.90 38.43
C MET A 1 6.17 23.03 37.48
N LEU A 2 4.84 23.18 37.33
CA LEU A 2 4.04 22.38 36.39
C LEU A 2 4.46 22.59 34.92
N LEU A 3 4.60 23.84 34.47
CA LEU A 3 5.06 24.16 33.11
C LEU A 3 6.46 23.59 32.81
N GLN A 4 7.40 23.70 33.75
CA GLN A 4 8.73 23.09 33.60
C GLN A 4 8.66 21.57 33.47
N ARG A 5 7.84 20.91 34.30
CA ARG A 5 7.65 19.47 34.24
C ARG A 5 7.00 19.03 32.92
N MET A 6 6.06 19.83 32.40
CA MET A 6 5.47 19.60 31.08
C MET A 6 6.50 19.74 29.96
N VAL A 7 7.33 20.78 30.00
CA VAL A 7 8.42 20.98 29.02
C VAL A 7 9.41 19.82 29.06
N THR A 8 9.86 19.38 30.24
CA THR A 8 10.76 18.22 30.38
C THR A 8 10.12 16.93 29.85
N LEU A 9 8.82 16.72 30.06
CA LEU A 9 8.12 15.56 29.48
C LEU A 9 8.01 15.65 27.96
N GLN A 10 7.81 16.84 27.40
CA GLN A 10 7.78 17.07 25.94
C GLN A 10 9.16 16.85 25.31
N GLU A 11 10.23 17.33 25.93
CA GLU A 11 11.61 17.07 25.49
C GLU A 11 11.88 15.56 25.45
N ARG A 12 11.52 14.84 26.51
CA ARG A 12 11.68 13.38 26.55
C ARG A 12 10.82 12.67 25.49
N GLN A 13 9.62 13.17 25.21
CA GLN A 13 8.77 12.63 24.15
C GLN A 13 9.39 12.86 22.77
N ALA A 14 9.97 14.04 22.53
CA ALA A 14 10.67 14.35 21.27
C ALA A 14 11.86 13.40 21.06
N GLU A 15 12.68 13.17 22.08
CA GLU A 15 13.79 12.22 22.03
C GLU A 15 13.32 10.80 21.65
N LEU A 16 12.25 10.31 22.28
CA LEU A 16 11.72 8.97 21.98
C LEU A 16 11.17 8.87 20.54
N LEU A 17 10.52 9.93 20.05
CA LEU A 17 10.05 9.99 18.66
C LEU A 17 11.21 10.02 17.66
N GLU A 18 12.30 10.73 17.98
CA GLU A 18 13.52 10.72 17.18
C GLU A 18 14.16 9.32 17.14
N GLU A 19 14.27 8.64 18.28
CA GLU A 19 14.78 7.26 18.35
C GLU A 19 13.91 6.29 17.52
N MET A 20 12.58 6.38 17.62
CA MET A 20 11.66 5.60 16.82
C MET A 20 11.81 5.87 15.32
N LEU A 21 11.97 7.14 14.93
CA LEU A 21 12.19 7.52 13.54
C LEU A 21 13.51 6.93 13.01
N GLN A 22 14.60 7.01 13.78
CA GLN A 22 15.88 6.41 13.40
C GLN A 22 15.76 4.89 13.23
N GLN A 23 15.04 4.22 14.13
CA GLN A 23 14.77 2.79 14.01
C GLN A 23 13.98 2.45 12.73
N GLN A 24 12.93 3.23 12.41
CA GLN A 24 12.14 3.06 11.19
C GLN A 24 12.97 3.28 9.92
N ILE A 25 13.80 4.32 9.88
CA ILE A 25 14.71 4.59 8.75
C ILE A 25 15.69 3.43 8.56
N SER A 26 16.27 2.91 9.64
CA SER A 26 17.18 1.77 9.61
C SER A 26 16.51 0.51 9.05
N GLN A 27 15.32 0.16 9.57
CA GLN A 27 14.54 -0.98 9.09
C GLN A 27 14.15 -0.83 7.61
N GLN A 28 13.76 0.37 7.19
CA GLN A 28 13.40 0.65 5.79
C GLN A 28 14.60 0.47 4.86
N LYS A 29 15.78 0.96 5.24
CA LYS A 29 17.03 0.77 4.48
C LYS A 29 17.41 -0.71 4.37
N GLN A 30 17.32 -1.45 5.47
CA GLN A 30 17.60 -2.88 5.49
C GLN A 30 16.66 -3.67 4.56
N ARG A 31 15.35 -3.40 4.62
CA ARG A 31 14.38 -4.03 3.72
C ARG A 31 14.68 -3.71 2.25
N GLN A 32 15.07 -2.47 1.95
CA GLN A 32 15.44 -2.08 0.58
C GLN A 32 16.69 -2.81 0.08
N SER A 33 17.71 -2.97 0.94
CA SER A 33 18.93 -3.69 0.58
C SER A 33 18.68 -5.18 0.34
N GLU A 34 17.86 -5.82 1.18
CA GLU A 34 17.44 -7.22 1.03
C GLU A 34 16.66 -7.44 -0.28
N LEU A 35 15.70 -6.56 -0.57
CA LEU A 35 14.96 -6.62 -1.84
C LEU A 35 15.88 -6.39 -3.04
N ALA A 36 16.85 -5.47 -2.96
CA ALA A 36 17.82 -5.26 -4.03
C ALA A 36 18.70 -6.50 -4.26
N ALA A 37 19.21 -7.11 -3.19
CA ALA A 37 19.97 -8.35 -3.24
C ALA A 37 19.15 -9.50 -3.83
N TRP A 38 17.89 -9.65 -3.38
CA TRP A 38 16.97 -10.67 -3.91
C TRP A 38 16.74 -10.50 -5.41
N ARG A 39 16.52 -9.27 -5.90
CA ARG A 39 16.34 -9.01 -7.35
C ARG A 39 17.58 -9.35 -8.16
N LYS A 40 18.77 -9.01 -7.64
CA LYS A 40 20.05 -9.37 -8.27
C LYS A 40 20.23 -10.89 -8.35
N ALA A 41 19.78 -11.64 -7.34
CA ALA A 41 19.80 -13.09 -7.33
C ALA A 41 18.73 -13.72 -8.23
N ASN A 42 17.61 -13.02 -8.47
CA ASN A 42 16.45 -13.54 -9.21
C ASN A 42 16.02 -12.64 -10.38
N PRO A 43 16.90 -12.32 -11.35
CA PRO A 43 16.64 -11.30 -12.37
C PRO A 43 15.47 -11.67 -13.30
N GLN A 44 15.34 -12.94 -13.69
CA GLN A 44 14.24 -13.39 -14.54
C GLN A 44 12.88 -13.32 -13.83
N LEU A 45 12.86 -13.62 -12.52
CA LEU A 45 11.63 -13.55 -11.74
C LEU A 45 11.22 -12.10 -11.49
N ALA A 46 12.17 -11.21 -11.20
CA ALA A 46 11.90 -9.78 -11.09
C ALA A 46 11.30 -9.19 -12.38
N ASP A 47 11.82 -9.57 -13.56
CA ASP A 47 11.24 -9.17 -14.85
C ASP A 47 9.81 -9.71 -15.05
N LYS A 48 9.57 -10.98 -14.69
CA LYS A 48 8.22 -11.56 -14.72
C LYS A 48 7.26 -10.83 -13.77
N CYS A 49 7.70 -10.49 -12.55
CA CYS A 49 6.90 -9.71 -11.60
C CYS A 49 6.57 -8.32 -12.15
N ARG A 50 7.51 -7.65 -12.81
CA ARG A 50 7.28 -6.36 -13.47
C ARG A 50 6.20 -6.46 -14.55
N LYS A 51 6.34 -7.41 -15.47
CA LYS A 51 5.35 -7.64 -16.55
C LYS A 51 3.98 -8.02 -16.00
N ALA A 52 3.95 -8.86 -14.96
CA ALA A 52 2.72 -9.24 -14.30
C ALA A 52 2.05 -8.04 -13.61
N ALA A 53 2.81 -7.17 -12.94
CA ALA A 53 2.30 -5.94 -12.34
C ALA A 53 1.71 -4.99 -13.40
N GLU A 54 2.38 -4.82 -14.55
CA GLU A 54 1.87 -4.01 -15.65
C GLU A 54 0.54 -4.55 -16.21
N ALA A 55 0.46 -5.87 -16.44
CA ALA A 55 -0.77 -6.49 -16.92
C ALA A 55 -1.89 -6.39 -15.88
N LEU A 56 -1.60 -6.69 -14.62
CA LEU A 56 -2.57 -6.66 -13.53
C LEU A 56 -3.04 -5.23 -13.21
N SER A 57 -2.18 -4.23 -13.40
CA SER A 57 -2.57 -2.82 -13.26
C SER A 57 -3.65 -2.44 -14.27
N LYS A 58 -3.60 -2.96 -15.51
CA LYS A 58 -4.65 -2.71 -16.51
C LYS A 58 -5.97 -3.33 -16.08
N VAL A 59 -5.92 -4.60 -15.65
CA VAL A 59 -7.09 -5.31 -15.11
C VAL A 59 -7.68 -4.58 -13.90
N HIS A 60 -6.84 -4.08 -12.99
CA HIS A 60 -7.27 -3.31 -11.83
C HIS A 60 -7.96 -1.99 -12.24
N THR A 61 -7.43 -1.28 -13.23
CA THR A 61 -8.06 -0.07 -13.78
C THR A 61 -9.42 -0.36 -14.42
N GLU A 62 -9.54 -1.44 -15.21
CA GLU A 62 -10.82 -1.85 -15.80
C GLU A 62 -11.84 -2.24 -14.71
N PHE A 63 -11.39 -2.97 -13.68
CA PHE A 63 -12.26 -3.35 -12.56
C PHE A 63 -12.74 -2.14 -11.75
N LEU A 64 -11.86 -1.15 -11.52
CA LEU A 64 -12.26 0.13 -10.94
C LEU A 64 -13.31 0.85 -11.79
N GLY A 65 -13.19 0.79 -13.11
CA GLY A 65 -14.22 1.30 -14.03
C GLY A 65 -15.57 0.64 -13.77
N SER A 66 -15.62 -0.69 -13.73
CA SER A 66 -16.88 -1.41 -13.46
C SER A 66 -17.50 -1.10 -12.09
N ILE A 67 -16.67 -0.78 -11.09
CA ILE A 67 -17.14 -0.35 -9.78
C ILE A 67 -17.75 1.06 -9.86
N ALA A 68 -17.08 1.97 -10.56
CA ALA A 68 -17.55 3.33 -10.74
C ALA A 68 -18.88 3.36 -11.51
N ASP A 69 -19.01 2.56 -12.57
CA ASP A 69 -20.26 2.44 -13.35
C ASP A 69 -21.42 1.92 -12.47
N GLU A 70 -21.19 0.89 -11.65
CA GLU A 70 -22.24 0.36 -10.74
C GLU A 70 -22.67 1.41 -9.69
N ILE A 71 -21.72 2.19 -9.15
CA ILE A 71 -22.03 3.27 -8.21
C ILE A 71 -22.82 4.38 -8.90
N ASP A 72 -22.48 4.73 -10.14
CA ASP A 72 -23.22 5.75 -10.92
C ASP A 72 -24.67 5.29 -11.17
N ASP A 73 -24.85 4.01 -11.50
CA ASP A 73 -26.16 3.44 -11.82
C ASP A 73 -27.07 3.24 -10.59
N SER A 74 -26.51 2.93 -9.42
CA SER A 74 -27.29 2.45 -8.26
C SER A 74 -26.91 3.08 -6.92
N GLY A 75 -26.08 4.14 -6.92
CA GLY A 75 -25.58 4.77 -5.70
C GLY A 75 -26.67 5.39 -4.82
N GLU A 76 -27.74 5.92 -5.41
CA GLU A 76 -28.90 6.43 -4.66
C GLU A 76 -29.63 5.29 -3.93
N ASP A 77 -29.87 4.16 -4.61
CA ASP A 77 -30.51 2.99 -4.02
C ASP A 77 -29.66 2.39 -2.87
N MET A 78 -28.32 2.42 -3.00
CA MET A 78 -27.41 2.00 -1.93
C MET A 78 -27.45 2.94 -0.73
N ALA A 79 -27.65 4.24 -0.94
CA ALA A 79 -27.77 5.20 0.15
C ALA A 79 -29.06 4.99 0.97
N ASP A 80 -30.13 4.58 0.29
CA ASP A 80 -31.44 4.33 0.90
C ASP A 80 -31.61 2.91 1.46
N SER A 81 -30.78 1.95 1.02
CA SER A 81 -30.89 0.52 1.39
C SER A 81 -29.58 -0.09 1.86
N GLU A 82 -29.48 -0.36 3.16
CA GLU A 82 -28.34 -1.06 3.78
C GLU A 82 -28.08 -2.44 3.18
N PHE A 83 -29.14 -3.14 2.72
CA PHE A 83 -28.99 -4.42 2.04
C PHE A 83 -28.24 -4.28 0.71
N MET A 84 -28.60 -3.28 -0.11
CA MET A 84 -27.95 -3.04 -1.40
C MET A 84 -26.50 -2.60 -1.23
N LEU A 85 -26.23 -1.77 -0.22
CA LEU A 85 -24.87 -1.40 0.16
C LEU A 85 -24.04 -2.64 0.56
N ASN A 86 -24.60 -3.53 1.38
CA ASN A 86 -23.89 -4.74 1.80
C ASN A 86 -23.63 -5.70 0.62
N GLU A 87 -24.60 -5.91 -0.27
CA GLU A 87 -24.41 -6.69 -1.50
C GLU A 87 -23.27 -6.12 -2.37
N PHE A 88 -23.25 -4.79 -2.55
CA PHE A 88 -22.17 -4.12 -3.29
C PHE A 88 -20.80 -4.35 -2.62
N VAL A 89 -20.72 -4.13 -1.30
CA VAL A 89 -19.47 -4.33 -0.54
C VAL A 89 -19.01 -5.78 -0.61
N ASP A 90 -19.91 -6.76 -0.49
CA ASP A 90 -19.58 -8.18 -0.58
C ASP A 90 -19.15 -8.60 -2.00
N ARG A 91 -19.77 -8.02 -3.02
CA ARG A 91 -19.45 -8.29 -4.43
C ARG A 91 -18.09 -7.75 -4.84
N PHE A 92 -17.77 -6.50 -4.46
CA PHE A 92 -16.59 -5.79 -4.97
C PHE A 92 -15.44 -5.68 -3.95
N GLY A 93 -15.75 -5.53 -2.67
CA GLY A 93 -14.80 -5.24 -1.59
C GLY A 93 -13.66 -6.26 -1.45
N PRO A 94 -13.94 -7.55 -1.25
CA PRO A 94 -12.90 -8.57 -1.14
C PRO A 94 -12.02 -8.67 -2.39
N ARG A 95 -12.63 -8.51 -3.58
CA ARG A 95 -11.92 -8.62 -4.86
C ARG A 95 -10.94 -7.47 -5.06
N ILE A 96 -11.36 -6.23 -4.82
CA ILE A 96 -10.48 -5.06 -5.01
C ILE A 96 -9.36 -5.04 -3.97
N ALA A 97 -9.63 -5.43 -2.72
CA ALA A 97 -8.62 -5.51 -1.67
C ALA A 97 -7.53 -6.54 -2.03
N HIS A 98 -7.93 -7.74 -2.45
CA HIS A 98 -6.99 -8.77 -2.86
C HIS A 98 -6.21 -8.39 -4.13
N LEU A 99 -6.88 -7.82 -5.13
CA LEU A 99 -6.24 -7.40 -6.38
C LEU A 99 -5.17 -6.33 -6.12
N ASN A 100 -5.46 -5.35 -5.28
CA ASN A 100 -4.49 -4.34 -4.84
C ASN A 100 -3.31 -4.95 -4.09
N GLY A 101 -3.55 -5.90 -3.18
CA GLY A 101 -2.49 -6.58 -2.45
C GLY A 101 -1.54 -7.34 -3.37
N VAL A 102 -2.08 -8.11 -4.31
CA VAL A 102 -1.28 -8.85 -5.31
C VAL A 102 -0.50 -7.89 -6.20
N LEU A 103 -1.15 -6.83 -6.70
CA LEU A 103 -0.50 -5.81 -7.52
C LEU A 103 0.67 -5.15 -6.78
N GLN A 104 0.48 -4.76 -5.52
CA GLN A 104 1.52 -4.12 -4.72
C GLN A 104 2.71 -5.06 -4.47
N MET A 105 2.46 -6.35 -4.21
CA MET A 105 3.52 -7.35 -4.07
C MET A 105 4.32 -7.52 -5.37
N LEU A 106 3.64 -7.68 -6.50
CA LEU A 106 4.30 -7.82 -7.81
C LEU A 106 5.09 -6.57 -8.18
N ALA A 107 4.52 -5.38 -7.96
CA ALA A 107 5.17 -4.10 -8.22
C ALA A 107 6.41 -3.93 -7.32
N GLN A 108 6.33 -4.30 -6.04
CA GLN A 108 7.49 -4.25 -5.15
C GLN A 108 8.61 -5.18 -5.64
N LEU A 109 8.30 -6.40 -6.05
CA LEU A 109 9.32 -7.35 -6.53
C LEU A 109 9.88 -6.96 -7.90
N GLY A 110 9.06 -6.38 -8.78
CA GLY A 110 9.44 -5.97 -10.14
C GLY A 110 9.99 -4.54 -10.28
N SER A 111 9.92 -3.70 -9.23
CA SER A 111 10.33 -2.30 -9.32
C SER A 111 11.82 -2.16 -9.69
N PRO A 112 12.15 -1.32 -10.69
CA PRO A 112 13.54 -1.05 -11.03
C PRO A 112 14.23 -0.38 -9.84
N HIS A 113 15.45 -0.82 -9.51
CA HIS A 113 16.28 -0.11 -8.56
C HIS A 113 16.65 1.25 -9.21
N PRO A 114 16.34 2.40 -8.59
CA PRO A 114 16.89 3.65 -9.07
C PRO A 114 18.42 3.55 -9.02
N PRO A 115 19.15 3.96 -10.06
CA PRO A 115 20.60 3.94 -10.01
C PRO A 115 21.07 4.76 -8.80
N ALA A 116 21.95 4.19 -8.00
CA ALA A 116 22.64 4.93 -6.94
C ALA A 116 23.34 6.13 -7.59
N LYS A 117 22.97 7.35 -7.16
CA LYS A 117 23.68 8.57 -7.51
C LYS A 117 25.01 8.62 -6.77
#